data_AF-A0A811NKA1-F1
#
_entry.id   AF-A0A811NKA1-F1
#
_cell.length_a   1.000
_cell.length_b   1.000
_cell.length_c   1.000
_cell.angle_alpha   90.00
_cell.angle_beta   90.00
_cell.angle_gamma   90.00
#
_symmetry.space_group_name_H-M   'P 1'
#
loop_
_entity.id
_entity.type
_entity.pdbx_description
1 polymer ?
#
loop_
_entity_poly.entity_id
_entity_poly.type
_entity_poly.pdbx_seq_one_letter_code
_entity_poly.pdbx_strand_id
1 'polypeptide(L)' 'MAWGIGGELPQGAGSDEIAGLVREMMTGRKGKDAREKTLLWKRLAQLSAQQGGSSYDNIGRLVENILLKEI' A
#
# COMPACT_ATOMS: atom_id res chain seq x y z
N MET A 1 12.45 -3.13 0.30
CA MET A 1 10.98 -2.88 0.32
C MET A 1 10.37 -3.12 1.69
N ALA A 2 10.10 -2.04 2.45
CA ALA A 2 9.52 -2.13 3.79
C ALA A 2 8.11 -2.74 3.83
N TRP A 3 7.35 -2.64 2.73
CA TRP A 3 5.93 -3.02 2.72
C TRP A 3 5.70 -4.46 2.22
N GLY A 4 6.69 -5.05 1.54
CA GLY A 4 6.66 -6.45 1.10
C GLY A 4 5.58 -6.78 0.06
N ILE A 5 5.08 -5.80 -0.70
CA ILE A 5 3.99 -5.94 -1.67
C ILE A 5 4.45 -6.11 -3.12
N GLY A 6 5.76 -6.21 -3.37
CA GLY A 6 6.31 -6.14 -4.72
C GLY A 6 7.62 -6.90 -4.93
N GLY A 7 8.12 -6.79 -6.16
CA GLY A 7 9.44 -7.21 -6.58
C GLY A 7 10.22 -6.01 -7.12
N GLU A 8 11.53 -6.00 -6.95
CA GLU A 8 12.41 -4.95 -7.48
C GLU A 8 13.50 -5.63 -8.31
N LEU A 9 13.87 -5.01 -9.42
CA LEU A 9 14.93 -5.44 -10.32
C LEU A 9 15.97 -4.32 -10.42
N PRO A 10 17.25 -4.67 -10.66
CA PRO A 10 18.27 -3.67 -10.89
C PRO A 10 18.00 -2.90 -12.19
N GLN A 11 18.58 -1.70 -12.28
CA GLN A 11 18.58 -0.94 -13.53
C GLN A 11 19.32 -1.74 -14.61
N GLY A 12 18.73 -1.81 -15.81
CA GLY A 12 19.31 -2.55 -16.93
C GLY A 12 18.97 -4.04 -16.96
N ALA A 13 18.04 -4.51 -16.11
CA ALA A 13 17.58 -5.90 -16.13
C ALA A 13 17.10 -6.32 -17.53
N GLY A 14 17.57 -7.49 -17.97
CA GLY A 14 17.23 -8.06 -19.27
C GLY A 14 15.85 -8.73 -19.28
N SER A 15 15.39 -9.11 -20.48
CA SER A 15 14.08 -9.75 -20.67
C SER A 15 13.90 -11.04 -19.86
N ASP A 16 14.96 -11.82 -19.67
CA ASP A 16 14.90 -13.09 -18.93
C ASP A 16 14.73 -12.86 -17.42
N GLU A 17 15.41 -11.87 -16.86
CA GLU A 17 15.27 -11.47 -15.45
C GLU A 17 13.87 -10.91 -15.18
N ILE A 18 13.37 -10.07 -16.11
CA ILE A 18 12.00 -9.55 -16.06
C ILE A 18 10.99 -10.70 -16.11
N ALA A 19 11.13 -11.63 -17.07
CA ALA A 19 10.23 -12.77 -17.19
C ALA A 19 10.29 -13.69 -15.95
N GLY A 20 11.47 -13.87 -15.36
CA GLY A 20 11.67 -14.58 -14.11
C GLY A 20 10.89 -13.94 -12.95
N LEU A 21 11.03 -12.63 -12.76
CA LEU A 21 10.29 -11.92 -11.72
C LEU A 21 8.78 -11.97 -11.96
N VAL A 22 8.32 -11.80 -13.20
CA VAL A 22 6.90 -11.90 -13.55
C VAL A 22 6.35 -13.28 -13.18
N ARG A 23 7.04 -14.37 -13.52
CA ARG A 23 6.61 -15.73 -13.13
C ARG A 23 6.56 -15.91 -11.61
N GLU A 24 7.59 -15.44 -10.89
CA GLU A 24 7.63 -15.53 -9.43
C GLU A 24 6.51 -14.70 -8.76
N MET A 25 6.20 -13.52 -9.29
CA MET A 25 5.10 -12.69 -8.79
C MET A 25 3.73 -13.26 -9.16
N MET A 26 3.61 -13.93 -10.31
CA MET A 26 2.34 -14.49 -10.76
C MET A 26 1.98 -15.78 -10.02
N THR A 27 2.89 -16.76 -9.97
CA THR A 27 2.60 -18.12 -9.48
C THR A 27 3.47 -18.54 -8.29
N GLY A 28 4.58 -17.85 -8.05
CA GLY A 28 5.56 -18.16 -7.01
C GLY A 28 5.13 -17.75 -5.61
N ARG A 29 5.94 -18.12 -4.62
CA ARG A 29 5.66 -17.86 -3.19
C ARG A 29 5.71 -16.37 -2.88
N LYS A 30 6.71 -15.65 -3.41
CA LYS A 30 6.84 -14.20 -3.22
C LYS A 30 5.59 -13.47 -3.72
N GLY A 31 5.05 -13.89 -4.85
CA GLY A 31 3.81 -13.35 -5.41
C GLY A 31 2.58 -13.61 -4.54
N LYS A 32 2.47 -14.77 -3.92
CA LYS A 32 1.38 -15.09 -2.99
C LYS A 32 1.47 -14.24 -1.72
N ASP A 33 2.64 -14.20 -1.09
CA ASP A 33 2.90 -13.43 0.13
C ASP A 33 2.66 -11.92 -0.10
N ALA A 34 3.07 -11.40 -1.27
CA ALA A 34 2.86 -10.00 -1.64
C ALA A 34 1.37 -9.65 -1.80
N ARG A 35 0.55 -10.56 -2.37
CA ARG A 35 -0.90 -10.36 -2.50
C ARG A 35 -1.59 -10.35 -1.14
N GLU A 36 -1.23 -11.26 -0.24
CA GLU A 36 -1.78 -11.30 1.12
C GLU A 36 -1.47 -10.00 1.88
N LYS A 37 -0.22 -9.53 1.83
CA LYS A 37 0.17 -8.24 2.42
C LYS A 37 -0.58 -7.07 1.78
N THR A 38 -0.74 -7.08 0.46
CA THR A 38 -1.49 -6.04 -0.26
C THR A 38 -2.95 -5.96 0.22
N LEU A 39 -3.62 -7.10 0.42
CA LEU A 39 -4.98 -7.13 0.94
C LEU A 39 -5.06 -6.64 2.39
N LEU A 40 -4.08 -7.00 3.23
CA LEU A 40 -3.99 -6.48 4.60
C LEU A 40 -3.83 -4.95 4.59
N TRP A 41 -2.89 -4.41 3.81
CA TRP A 41 -2.69 -2.97 3.68
C TRP A 41 -3.93 -2.26 3.17
N LYS A 42 -4.61 -2.80 2.15
CA LYS A 42 -5.88 -2.26 1.65
C LYS A 42 -6.92 -2.18 2.76
N ARG A 43 -7.10 -3.26 3.54
CA ARG A 43 -8.05 -3.31 4.64
C ARG A 43 -7.71 -2.26 5.71
N LEU A 44 -6.45 -2.17 6.13
CA LEU A 44 -6.01 -1.20 7.13
C LEU A 44 -6.23 0.23 6.65
N ALA A 45 -5.90 0.54 5.40
CA ALA A 45 -6.14 1.86 4.81
C ALA A 45 -7.63 2.22 4.80
N GLN A 46 -8.51 1.28 4.43
CA GLN A 46 -9.96 1.48 4.45
C GLN A 46 -10.48 1.70 5.88
N LEU A 47 -10.03 0.91 6.85
CA LEU A 47 -10.40 1.06 8.26
C LEU A 47 -9.93 2.40 8.85
N SER A 48 -8.76 2.89 8.43
CA SER A 48 -8.28 4.21 8.87
C SER A 48 -9.05 5.37 8.23
N ALA A 49 -9.57 5.20 7.01
CA ALA A 49 -10.25 6.26 6.26
C ALA A 49 -11.78 6.30 6.43
N GLN A 50 -12.41 5.21 6.91
CA GLN A 50 -13.85 5.19 7.18
C GLN A 50 -14.22 6.00 8.44
N GLN A 51 -15.51 6.27 8.63
CA GLN A 51 -16.02 6.94 9.84
C GLN A 51 -15.56 6.20 11.12
N GLY A 52 -15.04 6.96 12.09
CA GLY A 52 -14.43 6.43 13.32
C GLY A 52 -13.03 5.84 13.12
N GLY A 53 -12.47 5.94 11.91
CA GLY A 53 -11.09 5.60 11.60
C GLY A 53 -10.13 6.75 11.92
N SER A 54 -8.88 6.42 12.22
CA SER A 54 -7.88 7.40 12.66
C SER A 54 -7.62 8.53 11.66
N SER A 55 -7.54 8.22 10.36
CA SER A 55 -7.32 9.24 9.33
C SER A 55 -8.57 10.10 9.11
N TYR A 56 -9.76 9.51 9.22
CA TYR A 56 -11.03 10.25 9.17
C TYR A 56 -11.11 11.27 10.31
N ASP A 57 -10.84 10.83 11.54
CA ASP A 57 -10.87 11.69 12.73
C ASP A 57 -9.81 12.81 12.65
N ASN A 58 -8.63 12.50 12.11
CA ASN A 58 -7.58 13.50 11.92
C ASN A 58 -7.99 14.59 10.93
N ILE A 59 -8.69 14.25 9.85
CA ILE A 59 -9.23 15.26 8.91
C ILE A 59 -10.30 16.10 9.60
N GLY A 60 -11.20 15.49 10.39
CA GLY A 60 -12.19 16.24 11.16
C GLY A 60 -11.54 17.30 12.08
N ARG A 61 -10.51 16.89 12.84
CA ARG A 61 -9.73 17.80 13.68
C ARG A 61 -9.02 18.89 12.89
N LEU A 62 -8.53 18.60 11.69
CA LEU A 62 -7.88 19.59 10.83
C LEU A 62 -8.88 20.67 10.40
N VAL A 63 -10.07 20.27 9.96
CA VAL A 63 -11.15 21.18 9.56
C VAL A 63 -11.57 22.05 10.74
N GLU A 64 -11.78 21.45 11.91
CA GLU A 64 -12.13 22.18 13.13
C GLU A 64 -11.06 23.19 13.55
N ASN A 65 -9.79 22.79 13.49
CA ASN A 65 -8.70 23.63 14.00
C ASN A 65 -8.25 24.74 13.06
N ILE A 66 -8.40 24.56 11.75
CA ILE A 66 -7.95 25.55 10.76
C ILE A 66 -9.13 26.28 10.15
N LEU A 67 -10.07 25.55 9.55
CA LEU A 67 -11.12 26.17 8.73
C LEU A 67 -12.23 26.82 9.55
N LEU A 68 -12.49 26.32 10.77
CA LEU A 68 -13.57 26.82 11.63
C LEU A 68 -13.09 27.76 12.73
N LYS A 69 -11.77 27.89 12.97
CA LYS A 69 -11.20 28.83 13.95
C LYS A 69 -10.71 30.16 13.33
N GLU A 70 -10.59 30.23 12.00
CA GLU A 70 -10.26 31.47 11.27
C GLU A 70 -11.49 32.19 10.67
N ILE A 71 -12.70 31.71 10.98
CA ILE A 71 -13.98 32.43 10.77
C ILE A 71 -14.43 32.97 12.13
#